data_AF-A0A7X8URI6-F1
#
_entry.id   AF-A0A7X8URI6-F1
#
_cell.length_a   1.000
_cell.length_b   1.000
_cell.length_c   1.000
_cell.angle_alpha   90.00
_cell.angle_beta   90.00
_cell.angle_gamma   90.00
#
_symmetry.space_group_name_H-M   'P 1'
#
loop_
_entity.id
_entity.type
_entity.pdbx_description
1 polymer ?
#
loop_
_entity_poly.entity_id
_entity_poly.type
_entity_poly.pdbx_seq_one_letter_code
_entity_poly.pdbx_strand_id
1 'polypeptide(L)'
;MTEATVASRSGAKAFTLLEVVLAIALVVLLMGVLMGFYMYAMNLRAEITGQADLYMQQRMIMDMMTRELRCANIHNHLQLGLEGSTSEVRFIRAVLPAREVWEDEGPRVAQCDLQLLAYRAIVDEETGEPRGLERSCQRVIITEQPDVESEELCSQWFVAFRYYNGDSWVEQWPDNEQASGQLLPNAVEIIMGLDACPEGMELDEYILRFNPARRIVHLPVASAASEGRE
;
A
#
# COMPACT_ATOMS: atom_id res chain seq x y z
N MET A 1 16.61 88.48 13.41
CA MET A 1 16.37 87.03 13.39
C MET A 1 15.30 86.78 12.33
N THR A 2 15.66 86.78 11.03
CA THR A 2 15.87 85.58 10.19
C THR A 2 14.67 84.62 10.17
N GLU A 3 13.62 85.03 9.47
CA GLU A 3 12.72 84.09 8.79
C GLU A 3 13.04 84.12 7.30
N ALA A 4 13.55 83.01 6.78
CA ALA A 4 13.60 82.73 5.36
C ALA A 4 12.89 81.38 5.16
N THR A 5 11.60 81.47 4.86
CA THR A 5 10.73 80.35 4.53
C THR A 5 11.13 79.83 3.15
N VAL A 6 11.81 78.68 3.12
CA VAL A 6 12.19 78.01 1.87
C VAL A 6 10.95 77.37 1.26
N ALA A 7 10.37 78.01 0.24
CA ALA A 7 9.31 77.44 -0.55
C ALA A 7 9.88 76.34 -1.48
N SER A 8 9.61 75.07 -1.17
CA SER A 8 9.95 73.97 -2.06
C SER A 8 9.03 74.00 -3.29
N ARG A 9 9.58 74.33 -4.46
CA ARG A 9 8.88 74.15 -5.73
C ARG A 9 8.79 72.66 -6.04
N SER A 10 7.63 72.07 -5.79
CA SER A 10 7.23 70.78 -6.34
C SER A 10 7.02 70.94 -7.85
N GLY A 11 8.07 70.68 -8.63
CA GLY A 11 7.96 70.58 -10.08
C GLY A 11 7.15 69.34 -10.44
N ALA A 12 5.92 69.54 -10.91
CA ALA A 12 5.13 68.47 -11.51
C ALA A 12 5.82 68.01 -12.80
N LYS A 13 6.59 66.92 -12.71
CA LYS A 13 7.18 66.27 -13.87
C LYS A 13 6.07 65.53 -14.61
N ALA A 14 5.69 66.04 -15.78
CA ALA A 14 4.82 65.30 -16.69
C ALA A 14 5.58 64.07 -17.20
N PHE A 15 4.99 62.88 -17.02
CA PHE A 15 5.56 61.63 -17.52
C PHE A 15 5.58 61.64 -19.06
N THR A 16 6.69 61.18 -19.62
CA THR A 16 6.82 61.05 -21.08
C THR A 16 6.08 59.80 -21.57
N LEU A 17 5.51 59.84 -22.78
CA LEU A 17 4.81 58.69 -23.37
C LEU A 17 5.71 57.45 -23.47
N LEU A 18 7.01 57.65 -23.72
CA LEU A 18 8.04 56.60 -23.72
C LEU A 18 8.11 55.86 -22.37
N GLU A 19 8.07 56.59 -21.26
CA GLU A 19 8.19 56.03 -19.92
C GLU A 19 6.96 55.20 -19.53
N VAL A 20 5.76 55.62 -19.95
CA VAL A 20 4.53 54.83 -19.78
C VAL A 20 4.60 53.53 -20.56
N VAL A 21 5.05 53.57 -21.82
CA VAL A 21 5.22 52.36 -22.65
C VAL A 21 6.25 51.42 -22.04
N LEU A 22 7.37 51.95 -21.56
CA LEU A 22 8.42 51.17 -20.89
C LEU A 22 7.92 50.55 -19.58
N ALA A 23 7.15 51.29 -18.79
CA ALA A 23 6.53 50.77 -17.56
C ALA A 23 5.55 49.63 -17.86
N ILE A 24 4.69 49.79 -18.87
CA ILE A 24 3.75 48.73 -19.29
C ILE A 24 4.53 47.50 -19.77
N ALA A 25 5.58 47.68 -20.57
CA ALA A 25 6.42 46.58 -21.03
C ALA A 25 7.09 45.83 -19.86
N LEU A 26 7.61 46.57 -18.87
CA LEU A 26 8.19 45.97 -17.66
C LEU A 26 7.14 45.24 -16.82
N VAL A 27 5.93 45.78 -16.67
CA VAL A 27 4.84 45.12 -15.94
C VAL A 27 4.41 43.84 -16.64
N VAL A 28 4.27 43.86 -17.97
CA VAL A 28 3.92 42.66 -18.76
C VAL A 28 5.02 41.61 -18.64
N LEU A 29 6.29 42.00 -18.74
CA LEU A 29 7.42 41.10 -18.55
C LEU A 29 7.42 40.48 -17.14
N LEU A 30 7.24 41.31 -16.11
CA LEU A 30 7.20 40.87 -14.72
C LEU A 30 6.02 39.92 -14.47
N MET A 31 4.85 40.24 -15.02
CA MET A 31 3.67 39.38 -14.94
C MET A 31 3.90 38.04 -15.64
N GLY A 32 4.57 38.03 -16.79
CA GLY A 32 4.95 36.80 -17.50
C GLY A 32 5.90 35.93 -16.67
N VAL A 33 6.90 36.52 -16.03
CA VAL A 33 7.82 35.81 -15.13
C VAL A 33 7.07 35.23 -13.93
N LEU A 34 6.21 36.02 -13.28
CA LEU A 34 5.40 35.55 -12.15
C LEU A 34 4.48 34.40 -12.55
N MET A 35 3.83 34.50 -13.71
CA MET A 35 2.97 33.44 -14.24
C MET A 35 3.77 32.17 -14.53
N GLY A 36 4.98 32.29 -15.08
CA GLY A 36 5.88 31.16 -15.29
C GLY A 36 6.23 30.43 -13.99
N PHE A 37 6.62 31.18 -12.95
CA PHE A 37 6.89 30.60 -11.63
C PHE A 37 5.66 29.94 -11.01
N TYR A 38 4.48 30.55 -11.15
CA TYR A 38 3.23 29.98 -10.65
C TYR A 38 2.93 28.64 -11.32
N MET A 39 3.00 28.58 -12.66
CA MET A 39 2.78 27.33 -13.41
C MET A 39 3.79 26.25 -13.03
N TYR A 40 5.07 26.63 -12.88
CA TYR A 40 6.11 25.71 -12.43
C TYR A 40 5.83 25.14 -11.03
N ALA A 41 5.47 25.99 -10.07
CA ALA A 41 5.16 25.57 -8.70
C ALA A 41 3.92 24.66 -8.65
N MET A 42 2.90 24.94 -9.45
CA MET A 42 1.70 24.11 -9.55
C MET A 42 2.00 22.72 -10.10
N ASN A 43 2.79 22.63 -11.17
CA ASN A 43 3.19 21.34 -11.75
C ASN A 43 4.05 20.52 -10.78
N LEU A 44 5.02 21.17 -10.12
CA LEU A 44 5.86 20.52 -9.13
C LEU A 44 5.04 19.97 -7.95
N ARG A 45 4.06 20.74 -7.48
CA ARG A 45 3.15 20.29 -6.42
C ARG A 45 2.31 19.10 -6.86
N ALA A 46 1.81 19.11 -8.09
CA ALA A 46 1.01 18.00 -8.63
C ALA A 46 1.83 16.71 -8.68
N GLU A 47 3.07 16.78 -9.15
CA GLU A 47 3.99 15.64 -9.19
C GLU A 47 4.28 15.08 -7.79
N ILE A 48 4.67 15.94 -6.84
CA ILE A 48 4.98 15.52 -5.47
C ILE A 48 3.75 14.88 -4.81
N THR A 49 2.56 15.42 -5.04
CA THR A 49 1.32 14.88 -4.46
C THR A 49 1.02 13.50 -5.04
N GLY A 50 1.15 13.33 -6.35
CA GLY A 50 0.93 12.03 -6.99
C GLY A 50 1.89 10.94 -6.49
N GLN A 51 3.17 11.27 -6.33
CA GLN A 51 4.13 10.32 -5.75
C GLN A 51 3.83 9.99 -4.28
N ALA A 52 3.44 11.00 -3.49
CA ALA A 52 3.08 10.79 -2.09
C ALA A 52 1.87 9.86 -1.94
N ASP A 53 0.85 10.04 -2.78
CA ASP A 53 -0.36 9.21 -2.78
C ASP A 53 -0.03 7.74 -3.06
N LEU A 54 0.84 7.46 -4.04
CA LEU A 54 1.30 6.09 -4.35
C LEU A 54 2.01 5.43 -3.14
N TYR A 55 2.97 6.13 -2.53
CA TYR A 55 3.68 5.59 -1.36
C TYR A 55 2.76 5.40 -0.15
N MET A 56 1.78 6.29 0.03
CA MET A 56 0.79 6.18 1.10
C MET A 56 -0.12 4.97 0.91
N GLN A 57 -0.64 4.75 -0.30
CA GLN A 57 -1.44 3.58 -0.61
C GLN A 57 -0.62 2.28 -0.40
N GLN A 58 0.65 2.25 -0.82
CA GLN A 58 1.54 1.09 -0.64
C GLN A 58 1.72 0.79 0.85
N ARG A 59 1.97 1.84 1.64
CA ARG A 59 2.10 1.76 3.09
C ARG A 59 0.82 1.21 3.74
N MET A 60 -0.35 1.69 3.33
CA MET A 60 -1.64 1.26 3.88
C MET A 60 -1.90 -0.22 3.63
N ILE A 61 -1.68 -0.70 2.40
CA ILE A 61 -1.84 -2.13 2.07
C ILE A 61 -0.86 -2.97 2.89
N MET A 62 0.40 -2.58 2.94
CA MET A 62 1.42 -3.31 3.71
C MET A 62 1.08 -3.36 5.22
N ASP A 63 0.61 -2.25 5.80
CA ASP A 63 0.18 -2.18 7.20
C ASP A 63 -1.06 -3.05 7.48
N MET A 64 -2.00 -3.10 6.54
CA MET A 64 -3.16 -3.98 6.61
C MET A 64 -2.75 -5.45 6.58
N MET A 65 -2.01 -5.89 5.56
CA MET A 65 -1.56 -7.28 5.42
C MET A 65 -0.74 -7.72 6.64
N THR A 66 0.12 -6.84 7.15
CA THR A 66 0.89 -7.10 8.38
C THR A 66 -0.02 -7.37 9.57
N ARG A 67 -1.04 -6.54 9.76
CA ARG A 67 -1.99 -6.69 10.87
C ARG A 67 -2.76 -8.00 10.77
N GLU A 68 -3.19 -8.35 9.56
CA GLU A 68 -3.96 -9.57 9.34
C GLU A 68 -3.12 -10.83 9.51
N LEU A 69 -1.92 -10.87 8.93
CA LEU A 69 -0.97 -11.97 9.10
C LEU A 69 -0.58 -12.16 10.57
N ARG A 70 -0.39 -11.08 11.34
CA ARG A 70 -0.10 -11.18 12.78
C ARG A 70 -1.23 -11.86 13.58
N CYS A 71 -2.45 -11.82 13.07
CA CYS A 71 -3.60 -12.50 13.65
C CYS A 71 -3.84 -13.90 13.03
N ALA A 72 -2.94 -14.38 12.18
CA ALA A 72 -3.06 -15.70 11.58
C ALA A 72 -3.02 -16.80 12.65
N ASN A 73 -3.88 -17.79 12.48
CA ASN A 73 -4.07 -18.87 13.44
C ASN A 73 -4.22 -20.21 12.72
N ILE A 74 -3.92 -21.29 13.43
CA ILE A 74 -4.09 -22.67 12.97
C ILE A 74 -5.38 -23.21 13.57
N HIS A 75 -6.25 -23.75 12.73
CA HIS A 75 -7.45 -24.43 13.18
C HIS A 75 -7.33 -25.94 13.01
N ASN A 76 -6.81 -26.61 14.04
CA ASN A 76 -6.47 -28.05 14.01
C ASN A 76 -7.62 -28.95 13.56
N HIS A 77 -8.86 -28.67 13.95
CA HIS A 77 -10.01 -29.51 13.60
C HIS A 77 -10.37 -29.43 12.12
N LEU A 78 -10.15 -28.27 11.49
CA LEU A 78 -10.42 -28.07 10.07
C LEU A 78 -9.19 -28.37 9.21
N GLN A 79 -8.03 -28.63 9.83
CA GLN A 79 -6.73 -28.74 9.15
C GLN A 79 -6.52 -27.54 8.22
N LEU A 80 -6.83 -26.35 8.73
CA LEU A 80 -6.65 -25.09 8.02
C LEU A 80 -5.59 -24.27 8.76
N GLY A 81 -4.55 -23.93 8.03
CA GLY A 81 -3.41 -23.13 8.50
C GLY A 81 -3.13 -22.01 7.51
N LEU A 82 -1.85 -21.69 7.33
CA LEU A 82 -1.43 -20.86 6.22
C LEU A 82 -1.06 -21.76 5.04
N GLU A 83 -1.51 -21.39 3.85
CA GLU A 83 -1.11 -21.96 2.58
C GLU A 83 -0.70 -20.82 1.66
N GLY A 84 0.30 -21.04 0.82
CA GLY A 84 0.68 -19.99 -0.11
C GLY A 84 1.73 -20.40 -1.12
N SER A 85 1.81 -19.59 -2.15
CA SER A 85 2.81 -19.60 -3.21
C SER A 85 3.43 -18.20 -3.29
N THR A 86 4.28 -17.97 -4.30
CA THR A 86 4.83 -16.65 -4.60
C THR A 86 3.74 -15.62 -4.90
N SER A 87 2.61 -16.03 -5.48
CA SER A 87 1.55 -15.12 -5.95
C SER A 87 0.28 -15.13 -5.10
N GLU A 88 0.11 -16.10 -4.21
CA GLU A 88 -1.08 -16.22 -3.37
C GLU A 88 -0.69 -16.56 -1.93
N VAL A 89 -1.38 -15.98 -0.95
CA VAL A 89 -1.30 -16.42 0.44
C VAL A 89 -2.70 -16.49 1.03
N ARG A 90 -3.03 -17.63 1.65
CA ARG A 90 -4.31 -17.92 2.27
C ARG A 90 -4.12 -18.35 3.71
N PHE A 91 -4.89 -17.78 4.63
CA PHE A 91 -4.77 -18.10 6.05
C PHE A 91 -6.06 -17.78 6.80
N ILE A 92 -6.24 -18.43 7.94
CA ILE A 92 -7.29 -18.06 8.89
C ILE A 92 -6.77 -16.97 9.81
N ARG A 93 -7.57 -15.94 10.05
CA ARG A 93 -7.32 -14.96 11.11
C ARG A 93 -8.39 -15.02 12.19
N ALA A 94 -8.00 -14.71 13.42
CA ALA A 94 -8.95 -14.42 14.50
C ALA A 94 -9.44 -12.96 14.43
N VAL A 95 -10.75 -12.74 14.53
CA VAL A 95 -11.39 -11.42 14.53
C VAL A 95 -12.42 -11.35 15.63
N LEU A 96 -12.51 -10.20 16.29
CA LEU A 96 -13.61 -9.92 17.21
C LEU A 96 -14.88 -9.62 16.40
N PRO A 97 -16.02 -10.29 16.68
CA PRO A 97 -17.29 -9.97 16.03
C PRO A 97 -17.63 -8.48 16.17
N ALA A 98 -18.24 -7.92 15.14
CA ALA A 98 -18.60 -6.51 15.12
C ALA A 98 -19.56 -6.17 16.26
N ARG A 99 -19.45 -4.94 16.78
CA ARG A 99 -20.30 -4.49 17.90
C ARG A 99 -21.79 -4.54 17.55
N GLU A 100 -22.15 -4.35 16.28
CA GLU A 100 -23.55 -4.41 15.81
C GLU A 100 -24.22 -5.77 16.10
N VAL A 101 -23.47 -6.87 16.10
CA VAL A 101 -23.99 -8.22 16.44
C VAL A 101 -24.54 -8.28 17.87
N TRP A 102 -24.02 -7.41 18.75
CA TRP A 102 -24.36 -7.37 20.16
C TRP A 102 -25.47 -6.36 20.48
N GLU A 103 -25.72 -5.39 19.59
CA GLU A 103 -26.64 -4.27 19.84
C GLU A 103 -27.99 -4.39 19.14
N ASP A 104 -28.12 -5.19 18.07
CA ASP A 104 -29.35 -5.26 17.27
C ASP A 104 -30.33 -6.37 17.71
N GLU A 105 -31.64 -6.05 17.74
CA GLU A 105 -32.74 -6.99 18.05
C GLU A 105 -33.24 -7.77 16.80
N GLY A 106 -32.66 -7.51 15.62
CA GLY A 106 -32.99 -8.17 14.37
C GLY A 106 -32.41 -9.60 14.21
N PRO A 107 -32.73 -10.30 13.11
CA PRO A 107 -32.14 -11.60 12.81
C PRO A 107 -30.62 -11.48 12.65
N ARG A 108 -29.88 -12.06 13.60
CA ARG A 108 -28.42 -11.99 13.64
C ARG A 108 -27.82 -12.80 12.50
N VAL A 109 -27.00 -12.17 11.67
CA VAL A 109 -26.10 -12.89 10.77
C VAL A 109 -25.02 -13.54 11.64
N ALA A 110 -24.84 -14.86 11.53
CA ALA A 110 -23.79 -15.55 12.26
C ALA A 110 -22.42 -15.01 11.84
N GLN A 111 -21.74 -14.31 12.75
CA GLN A 111 -20.34 -13.93 12.58
C GLN A 111 -19.49 -14.92 13.36
N CYS A 112 -18.61 -15.64 12.65
CA CYS A 112 -17.57 -16.42 13.31
C CYS A 112 -16.43 -15.48 13.76
N ASP A 113 -15.80 -15.86 14.86
CA ASP A 113 -14.55 -15.26 15.36
C ASP A 113 -13.34 -15.63 14.50
N LEU A 114 -13.54 -16.47 13.47
CA LEU A 114 -12.56 -16.88 12.48
C LEU A 114 -13.01 -16.47 11.09
N GLN A 115 -12.08 -15.92 10.32
CA GLN A 115 -12.28 -15.57 8.91
C GLN A 115 -11.16 -16.17 8.07
N LEU A 116 -11.50 -16.71 6.90
CA LEU A 116 -10.52 -17.17 5.92
C LEU A 116 -10.21 -16.02 4.96
N LEU A 117 -8.95 -15.64 4.86
CA LEU A 117 -8.48 -14.60 3.96
C LEU A 117 -7.60 -15.22 2.89
N ALA A 118 -7.72 -14.69 1.67
CA ALA A 118 -6.74 -14.94 0.63
C ALA A 118 -6.33 -13.62 -0.01
N TYR A 119 -5.02 -13.46 -0.18
CA TYR A 119 -4.41 -12.42 -0.99
C TYR A 119 -3.88 -13.07 -2.25
N ARG A 120 -4.24 -12.53 -3.41
CA ARG A 120 -3.83 -13.07 -4.70
C ARG A 120 -3.31 -11.95 -5.59
N ALA A 121 -2.14 -12.16 -6.18
CA ALA A 121 -1.65 -11.29 -7.23
C ALA A 121 -2.56 -11.42 -8.46
N ILE A 122 -3.13 -10.31 -8.90
CA ILE A 122 -3.92 -10.25 -10.13
C ILE A 122 -2.93 -10.30 -11.29
N VAL A 123 -3.18 -11.18 -12.25
CA VAL A 123 -2.36 -11.34 -13.44
C VAL A 123 -3.08 -10.74 -14.63
N ASP A 124 -2.37 -9.97 -15.45
CA ASP A 124 -2.88 -9.42 -16.70
C ASP A 124 -3.08 -10.56 -17.71
N GLU A 125 -4.28 -10.72 -18.26
CA GLU A 125 -4.62 -11.83 -19.16
C GLU A 125 -3.85 -11.77 -20.49
N GLU A 126 -3.44 -10.58 -20.93
CA GLU A 126 -2.74 -10.42 -22.21
C GLU A 126 -1.25 -10.72 -22.10
N THR A 127 -0.60 -10.31 -21.01
CA THR A 127 0.85 -10.44 -20.82
C THR A 127 1.23 -11.59 -19.90
N GLY A 128 0.32 -12.08 -19.06
CA GLY A 128 0.63 -13.03 -18.00
C GLY A 128 1.42 -12.41 -16.83
N GLU A 129 1.56 -11.08 -16.80
CA GLU A 129 2.33 -10.39 -15.76
C GLU A 129 1.46 -10.01 -14.55
N PRO A 130 1.97 -10.19 -13.32
CA PRO A 130 1.27 -9.75 -12.11
C PRO A 130 1.18 -8.22 -12.04
N ARG A 131 -0.05 -7.71 -12.00
CA ARG A 131 -0.37 -6.29 -12.11
C ARG A 131 -1.15 -5.72 -10.92
N GLY A 132 -1.71 -6.56 -10.05
CA GLY A 132 -2.50 -6.07 -8.93
C GLY A 132 -2.54 -7.00 -7.74
N LEU A 133 -3.36 -6.63 -6.76
CA LEU A 133 -3.60 -7.41 -5.55
C LEU A 133 -5.09 -7.47 -5.28
N GLU A 134 -5.62 -8.69 -5.26
CA GLU A 134 -6.97 -8.99 -4.81
C GLU A 134 -6.90 -9.51 -3.37
N ARG A 135 -7.86 -9.07 -2.56
CA ARG A 135 -8.12 -9.59 -1.21
C ARG A 135 -9.51 -10.18 -1.17
N SER A 136 -9.60 -11.47 -0.86
CA SER A 136 -10.86 -12.14 -0.58
C SER A 136 -10.98 -12.49 0.90
N CYS A 137 -12.21 -12.41 1.42
CA CYS A 137 -12.54 -12.65 2.81
C CYS A 137 -13.82 -13.47 2.92
N GLN A 138 -13.71 -14.65 3.54
CA GLN A 138 -14.83 -15.51 3.86
C GLN A 138 -15.11 -15.44 5.36
N ARG A 139 -16.30 -14.96 5.72
CA ARG A 139 -16.69 -14.70 7.13
C ARG A 139 -17.31 -15.92 7.82
N VAL A 140 -17.81 -16.88 7.05
CA VAL A 140 -18.42 -18.13 7.55
C VAL A 140 -17.69 -19.31 6.91
N ILE A 141 -16.97 -20.07 7.72
CA ILE A 141 -16.11 -21.16 7.24
C ILE A 141 -16.90 -22.47 7.02
N ILE A 142 -18.02 -22.66 7.73
CA ILE A 142 -18.75 -23.95 7.81
C ILE A 142 -20.06 -23.93 6.99
N THR A 143 -20.06 -23.34 5.79
CA THR A 143 -21.26 -23.33 4.92
C THR A 143 -20.94 -23.81 3.51
N GLU A 144 -21.92 -24.46 2.85
CA GLU A 144 -21.77 -24.97 1.48
C GLU A 144 -21.73 -23.84 0.42
N GLN A 145 -22.31 -22.67 0.75
CA GLN A 145 -22.22 -21.46 -0.07
C GLN A 145 -21.61 -20.35 0.77
N PRO A 146 -20.27 -20.27 0.83
CA PRO A 146 -19.60 -19.23 1.58
C PRO A 146 -19.86 -17.87 0.94
N ASP A 147 -20.24 -16.91 1.78
CA ASP A 147 -20.25 -15.50 1.40
C ASP A 147 -18.80 -15.03 1.37
N VAL A 148 -18.25 -14.94 0.16
CA VAL A 148 -16.87 -14.51 -0.10
C VAL A 148 -16.92 -13.10 -0.64
N GLU A 149 -16.46 -12.16 0.18
CA GLU A 149 -16.28 -10.77 -0.22
C GLU A 149 -14.90 -10.66 -0.89
N SER A 150 -14.84 -10.31 -2.18
CA SER A 150 -13.58 -10.06 -2.90
C SER A 150 -13.46 -8.57 -3.27
N GLU A 151 -12.28 -8.00 -3.03
CA GLU A 151 -11.96 -6.60 -3.29
C GLU A 151 -10.59 -6.49 -3.96
N GLU A 152 -10.51 -5.72 -5.03
CA GLU A 152 -9.25 -5.32 -5.64
C GLU A 152 -8.65 -4.16 -4.83
N LEU A 153 -7.48 -4.40 -4.22
CA LEU A 153 -6.80 -3.41 -3.39
C LEU A 153 -5.93 -2.45 -4.21
N CYS A 154 -5.32 -2.96 -5.28
CA CYS A 154 -4.51 -2.17 -6.21
C CYS A 154 -4.38 -2.85 -7.57
N SER A 155 -4.25 -2.02 -8.62
CA SER A 155 -4.15 -2.44 -10.02
C SER A 155 -2.80 -2.11 -10.68
N GLN A 156 -1.82 -1.64 -9.89
CA GLN A 156 -0.54 -1.14 -10.39
C GLN A 156 0.66 -1.77 -9.71
N TRP A 157 0.47 -2.68 -8.77
CA TRP A 157 1.57 -3.25 -7.99
C TRP A 157 1.71 -4.74 -8.20
N PHE A 158 2.95 -5.11 -8.45
CA PHE A 158 3.43 -6.45 -8.26
C PHE A 158 3.47 -6.78 -6.76
N VAL A 159 2.94 -7.94 -6.40
CA VAL A 159 3.04 -8.49 -5.04
C VAL A 159 3.57 -9.90 -5.13
N ALA A 160 4.55 -10.21 -4.27
CA ALA A 160 5.08 -11.55 -4.10
C ALA A 160 5.27 -11.90 -2.62
N PHE A 161 5.24 -13.20 -2.34
CA PHE A 161 5.37 -13.77 -1.00
C PHE A 161 6.53 -14.75 -0.90
N ARG A 162 7.19 -14.76 0.24
CA ARG A 162 8.09 -15.84 0.67
C ARG A 162 7.81 -16.22 2.11
N TYR A 163 8.15 -17.45 2.45
CA TYR A 163 7.85 -18.04 3.75
C TYR A 163 9.14 -18.51 4.40
N TYR A 164 9.32 -18.24 5.68
CA TYR A 164 10.48 -18.68 6.42
C TYR A 164 10.15 -19.94 7.22
N ASN A 165 10.78 -21.07 6.87
CA ASN A 165 10.54 -22.36 7.53
C ASN A 165 11.29 -22.53 8.86
N GLY A 166 12.17 -21.57 9.21
CA GLY A 166 13.07 -21.63 10.37
C GLY A 166 14.53 -21.79 10.00
N ASP A 167 14.81 -22.31 8.80
CA ASP A 167 16.16 -22.49 8.27
C ASP A 167 16.39 -21.58 7.04
N SER A 168 15.47 -21.60 6.08
CA SER A 168 15.56 -20.89 4.80
C SER A 168 14.24 -20.25 4.38
N TRP A 169 14.34 -19.29 3.46
CA TRP A 169 13.19 -18.74 2.74
C TRP A 169 12.77 -19.70 1.63
N VAL A 170 11.48 -19.98 1.54
CA VAL A 170 10.85 -20.82 0.52
C VAL A 170 9.73 -20.05 -0.17
N GLU A 171 9.43 -20.40 -1.42
CA GLU A 171 8.42 -19.73 -2.24
C GLU A 171 7.02 -20.36 -2.15
N GLN A 172 6.95 -21.56 -1.58
CA GLN A 172 5.71 -22.29 -1.37
C GLN A 172 5.59 -22.70 0.10
N TRP A 173 4.38 -22.61 0.64
CA TRP A 173 4.05 -23.02 1.99
C TRP A 173 2.76 -23.84 2.03
N PRO A 174 2.71 -24.96 2.76
CA PRO A 174 3.86 -25.61 3.41
C PRO A 174 4.93 -26.06 2.40
N ASP A 175 6.19 -26.16 2.85
CA ASP A 175 7.27 -26.72 2.02
C ASP A 175 7.20 -28.25 1.92
N ASN A 176 6.38 -28.89 2.76
CA ASN A 176 6.05 -30.31 2.73
C ASN A 176 4.53 -30.54 2.58
N GLU A 177 4.14 -31.32 1.58
CA GLU A 177 2.71 -31.62 1.34
C GLU A 177 2.03 -32.28 2.56
N GLN A 178 2.79 -32.99 3.40
CA GLN A 178 2.29 -33.69 4.58
C GLN A 178 1.91 -32.76 5.75
N ALA A 179 2.35 -31.50 5.77
CA ALA A 179 2.00 -30.55 6.83
C ALA A 179 1.00 -29.47 6.40
N SER A 180 0.34 -29.66 5.24
CA SER A 180 -0.67 -28.72 4.76
C SER A 180 -1.75 -28.49 5.80
N GLY A 181 -2.00 -27.20 6.07
CA GLY A 181 -3.03 -26.76 6.98
C GLY A 181 -2.76 -26.99 8.48
N GLN A 182 -1.58 -27.48 8.86
CA GLN A 182 -1.24 -27.76 10.26
C GLN A 182 -0.09 -26.90 10.81
N LEU A 183 0.60 -26.14 9.95
CA LEU A 183 1.74 -25.32 10.34
C LEU A 183 1.59 -23.88 9.85
N LEU A 184 2.21 -22.98 10.60
CA LEU A 184 2.48 -21.61 10.18
C LEU A 184 3.98 -21.45 9.95
N PRO A 185 4.40 -20.67 8.94
CA PRO A 185 5.81 -20.31 8.82
C PRO A 185 6.22 -19.42 10.00
N ASN A 186 7.52 -19.38 10.30
CA ASN A 186 8.04 -18.51 11.36
C ASN A 186 7.89 -17.02 10.98
N ALA A 187 7.99 -16.72 9.69
CA ALA A 187 7.74 -15.40 9.14
C ALA A 187 7.23 -15.48 7.69
N VAL A 188 6.51 -14.45 7.27
CA VAL A 188 6.14 -14.21 5.87
C VAL A 188 6.83 -12.93 5.42
N GLU A 189 7.50 -12.98 4.29
CA GLU A 189 7.99 -11.79 3.61
C GLU A 189 7.00 -11.38 2.53
N ILE A 190 6.61 -10.11 2.57
CA ILE A 190 5.79 -9.46 1.56
C ILE A 190 6.71 -8.55 0.75
N ILE A 191 6.70 -8.73 -0.56
CA ILE A 191 7.46 -7.94 -1.54
C ILE A 191 6.46 -7.21 -2.42
N MET A 192 6.58 -5.89 -2.52
CA MET A 192 5.68 -5.06 -3.33
C MET A 192 6.48 -4.07 -4.19
N GLY A 193 6.25 -4.13 -5.50
CA GLY A 193 6.94 -3.30 -6.49
C GLY A 193 5.99 -2.65 -7.49
N LEU A 194 6.45 -1.59 -8.14
CA LEU A 194 5.70 -0.92 -9.22
C LEU A 194 5.71 -1.75 -10.51
N ASP A 195 6.87 -2.32 -10.84
CA ASP A 195 7.05 -3.13 -12.03
C ASP A 195 6.99 -4.61 -11.68
N ALA A 196 6.36 -5.41 -12.52
CA ALA A 196 6.35 -6.87 -12.41
C ALA A 196 7.78 -7.43 -12.41
N CYS A 197 7.97 -8.55 -11.71
CA CYS A 197 9.23 -9.30 -11.84
C CYS A 197 9.34 -9.82 -13.28
N PRO A 198 10.38 -9.43 -14.04
CA PRO A 198 10.53 -9.86 -15.42
C PRO A 198 10.57 -11.38 -15.54
N GLU A 199 10.01 -11.93 -16.61
CA GLU A 199 10.04 -13.36 -16.86
C GLU A 199 11.49 -13.89 -16.87
N GLY A 200 11.74 -14.97 -16.13
CA GLY A 200 13.06 -15.58 -15.99
C GLY A 200 14.02 -14.86 -15.05
N MET A 201 13.61 -13.76 -14.39
CA MET A 201 14.36 -13.15 -13.31
C MET A 201 13.99 -13.80 -11.98
N GLU A 202 15.01 -14.24 -11.24
CA GLU A 202 14.84 -14.73 -9.87
C GLU A 202 14.44 -13.58 -8.94
N LEU A 203 13.60 -13.87 -7.94
CA LEU A 203 13.07 -12.85 -7.05
C LEU A 203 14.16 -12.14 -6.23
N ASP A 204 15.24 -12.85 -5.88
CA ASP A 204 16.41 -12.25 -5.22
C ASP A 204 17.16 -11.25 -6.11
N GLU A 205 17.27 -11.54 -7.41
CA GLU A 205 17.85 -10.60 -8.38
C GLU A 205 16.97 -9.36 -8.53
N TYR A 206 15.65 -9.56 -8.64
CA TYR A 206 14.69 -8.47 -8.69
C TYR A 206 14.79 -7.55 -7.47
N ILE A 207 14.85 -8.14 -6.27
CA ILE A 207 14.99 -7.39 -5.01
C ILE A 207 16.26 -6.53 -5.01
N LEU A 208 17.40 -7.09 -5.43
CA LEU A 208 18.67 -6.36 -5.47
C LEU A 208 18.66 -5.23 -6.49
N ARG A 209 18.03 -5.45 -7.64
CA ARG A 209 18.06 -4.52 -8.77
C ARG A 209 17.07 -3.37 -8.64
N PHE A 210 15.85 -3.66 -8.21
CA PHE A 210 14.74 -2.71 -8.20
C PHE A 210 14.43 -2.16 -6.80
N ASN A 211 14.99 -2.77 -5.75
CA ASN A 211 14.79 -2.37 -4.35
C ASN A 211 13.29 -2.12 -4.01
N PRO A 212 12.43 -3.12 -4.24
CA PRO A 212 11.00 -3.01 -3.96
C PRO A 212 10.74 -2.80 -2.47
N ALA A 213 9.53 -2.35 -2.12
CA ALA A 213 9.15 -2.31 -0.71
C ALA A 213 9.04 -3.73 -0.17
N ARG A 214 9.72 -3.97 0.95
CA ARG A 214 9.77 -5.28 1.60
C ARG A 214 9.32 -5.18 3.03
N ARG A 215 8.62 -6.21 3.50
CA ARG A 215 8.29 -6.34 4.92
C ARG A 215 8.27 -7.79 5.35
N ILE A 216 8.99 -8.06 6.43
CA ILE A 216 8.99 -9.34 7.10
C ILE A 216 7.99 -9.28 8.27
N VAL A 217 7.05 -10.22 8.29
CA VAL A 217 6.02 -10.35 9.31
C VAL A 217 6.23 -11.65 10.06
N HIS A 218 6.68 -11.55 11.31
CA HIS A 218 6.79 -12.71 12.20
C HIS A 218 5.41 -13.17 12.67
N LEU A 219 5.21 -14.49 12.68
CA LEU A 219 3.97 -15.14 13.08
C LEU A 219 4.10 -15.67 14.51
N PRO A 220 3.39 -15.10 15.50
CA PRO A 220 3.63 -15.39 16.91
C PRO A 220 3.28 -16.83 17.30
N VAL A 221 2.30 -17.45 16.63
CA VAL A 221 1.82 -18.80 16.94
C VAL A 221 2.80 -19.89 16.49
N ALA A 222 3.63 -19.62 15.46
CA ALA A 222 4.63 -20.57 14.98
C ALA A 222 5.73 -20.84 16.04
N SER A 223 6.14 -19.81 16.78
CA SER A 223 7.18 -19.92 17.83
C SER A 223 6.74 -20.78 19.02
N ALA A 224 5.45 -20.82 19.34
CA ALA A 224 4.94 -21.60 20.47
C ALA A 224 4.88 -23.11 20.16
N ALA A 225 4.74 -23.47 18.88
CA ALA A 225 4.68 -24.86 18.45
C ALA A 225 6.07 -25.55 18.43
N SER A 226 7.15 -24.80 18.24
CA SER A 226 8.52 -25.32 18.27
C SER A 226 9.06 -25.51 19.69
N GLU A 227 8.71 -24.64 20.65
CA GLU A 227 9.18 -24.72 22.05
C GLU A 227 8.47 -25.82 22.87
N GLY A 228 7.29 -26.30 22.45
CA GLY A 228 6.55 -27.37 23.14
C GLY A 228 6.97 -28.80 22.79
N ARG A 229 8.10 -28.98 22.09
CA ARG A 229 8.57 -30.27 21.54
C ARG A 229 9.93 -30.75 22.07
N GLU A 230 10.44 -30.17 23.16
CA GLU A 230 11.61 -30.66 23.90
C GLU A 230 11.24 -31.59 25.08
#